data_AF-A0A0Q9T9L3-F1
#
_entry.id   AF-A0A0Q9T9L3-F1
#
_cell.length_a   1.000
_cell.length_b   1.000
_cell.length_c   1.000
_cell.angle_alpha   90.00
_cell.angle_beta   90.00
_cell.angle_gamma   90.00
#
_symmetry.space_group_name_H-M   'P 1'
#
loop_
_entity.id
_entity.type
_entity.pdbx_description
1 polymer ?
#
loop_
_entity_poly.entity_id
_entity_poly.type
_entity_poly.pdbx_seq_one_letter_code
_entity_poly.pdbx_strand_id
1 'polypeptide(L)'
;MPSAIEVRKVPIHSVADASELAKLIDDGVMAADRVIAIIGKTEGNGGVNDYTRIISDRAFREVLVAKGAPAEQVAQVPIVWSGGTDGVISPHATIFATTDAEPTEESRLTVGFAMSEVLLPEDIGRVAMVTKVADAVRVAMGKAGITDVADVHYVQTKTPLLTVHTIRDATSRGKTVWTEHTHESMDLSNGCTALGIAVALGEIEMPADEDVMHDRSLFSAVASCSSGVELDVAQVVVVGNATGVGGRYRVGHSVMKDALDADGIWDAIRSAGLELPERPHPTDLEGRLVNVFLKCEVSHDGQVRGRRNAMLDDSDVHWHRQIKAAVGGVAAAVTGDPAVFVSVSAAHQGPDGGGPVAAIVDLG
;
A
#
# COMPACT_ATOMS: atom_id res chain seq x y z
N MET A 1 6.49 -19.33 -13.99
CA MET A 1 7.11 -18.09 -14.48
C MET A 1 6.09 -16.98 -14.28
N PRO A 2 6.48 -15.81 -13.77
CA PRO A 2 5.55 -14.69 -13.62
C PRO A 2 5.01 -14.26 -14.98
N SER A 3 3.75 -13.82 -15.02
CA SER A 3 3.13 -13.26 -16.22
C SER A 3 3.38 -11.76 -16.30
N ALA A 4 3.40 -11.21 -17.52
CA ALA A 4 3.37 -9.76 -17.70
C ALA A 4 2.13 -9.16 -17.04
N ILE A 5 2.23 -7.89 -16.66
CA ILE A 5 1.17 -7.20 -15.91
C ILE A 5 0.61 -6.05 -16.75
N GLU A 6 -0.73 -6.01 -16.86
CA GLU A 6 -1.49 -4.82 -17.23
C GLU A 6 -1.90 -4.10 -15.94
N VAL A 7 -1.65 -2.80 -15.86
CA VAL A 7 -2.02 -1.99 -14.69
C VAL A 7 -2.78 -0.74 -15.11
N ARG A 8 -3.95 -0.53 -14.51
CA ARG A 8 -4.82 0.61 -14.83
C ARG A 8 -5.26 1.34 -13.57
N LYS A 9 -5.15 2.66 -13.61
CA LYS A 9 -5.75 3.55 -12.62
C LYS A 9 -7.10 4.03 -13.13
N VAL A 10 -8.15 3.87 -12.34
CA VAL A 10 -9.51 4.30 -12.67
C VAL A 10 -10.11 5.13 -11.55
N PRO A 11 -10.88 6.19 -11.85
CA PRO A 11 -11.62 6.92 -10.84
C PRO A 11 -12.75 6.06 -10.26
N ILE A 12 -13.19 6.42 -9.05
CA ILE A 12 -14.40 5.90 -8.42
C ILE A 12 -15.38 7.05 -8.30
N HIS A 13 -16.49 6.99 -9.05
CA HIS A 13 -17.46 8.08 -9.18
C HIS A 13 -18.42 8.19 -7.98
N SER A 14 -18.52 7.14 -7.16
CA SER A 14 -19.26 7.13 -5.88
C SER A 14 -18.81 5.96 -5.01
N VAL A 15 -19.14 5.95 -3.70
CA VAL A 15 -18.73 4.88 -2.75
C VAL A 15 -18.86 3.42 -3.24
N ALA A 16 -19.85 3.12 -4.08
CA ALA A 16 -20.15 1.77 -4.60
C ALA A 16 -19.89 1.64 -6.11
N ASP A 17 -19.16 2.58 -6.71
CA ASP A 17 -18.87 2.58 -8.12
C ASP A 17 -17.69 1.65 -8.46
N ALA A 18 -17.92 0.75 -9.42
CA ALA A 18 -16.90 -0.07 -10.07
C ALA A 18 -17.10 -0.08 -11.61
N SER A 19 -17.79 0.95 -12.14
CA SER A 19 -18.16 1.03 -13.56
C SER A 19 -16.95 1.12 -14.49
N GLU A 20 -15.88 1.81 -14.09
CA GLU A 20 -14.66 1.89 -14.90
C GLU A 20 -13.90 0.55 -14.95
N LEU A 21 -13.93 -0.26 -13.88
CA LEU A 21 -13.44 -1.65 -13.95
C LEU A 21 -14.30 -2.47 -14.95
N ALA A 22 -15.62 -2.36 -14.86
CA ALA A 22 -16.51 -3.05 -15.77
C ALA A 22 -16.25 -2.65 -17.23
N LYS A 23 -16.02 -1.37 -17.48
CA LYS A 23 -15.68 -0.81 -18.78
C LYS A 23 -14.34 -1.32 -19.31
N LEU A 24 -13.28 -1.35 -18.49
CA LEU A 24 -11.98 -1.92 -18.89
C LEU A 24 -12.12 -3.38 -19.34
N ILE A 25 -12.99 -4.15 -18.69
CA ILE A 25 -13.26 -5.54 -19.07
C ILE A 25 -14.10 -5.62 -20.35
N ASP A 26 -15.14 -4.80 -20.48
CA ASP A 26 -15.99 -4.75 -21.67
C ASP A 26 -15.24 -4.30 -22.94
N ASP A 27 -14.32 -3.35 -22.79
CA ASP A 27 -13.45 -2.85 -23.86
C ASP A 27 -12.29 -3.81 -24.18
N GLY A 28 -12.16 -4.93 -23.44
CA GLY A 28 -11.14 -5.94 -23.66
C GLY A 28 -9.72 -5.51 -23.25
N VAL A 29 -9.58 -4.46 -22.42
CA VAL A 29 -8.29 -4.00 -21.90
C VAL A 29 -7.69 -5.02 -20.93
N MET A 30 -8.54 -5.69 -20.14
CA MET A 30 -8.14 -6.78 -19.25
C MET A 30 -9.28 -7.78 -19.09
N ALA A 31 -8.96 -9.02 -18.74
CA ALA A 31 -9.94 -10.05 -18.42
C ALA A 31 -10.20 -10.10 -16.90
N ALA A 32 -11.46 -10.29 -16.49
CA ALA A 32 -11.86 -10.30 -15.09
C ALA A 32 -11.14 -11.41 -14.29
N ASP A 33 -10.99 -12.58 -14.88
CA ASP A 33 -10.31 -13.75 -14.30
C ASP A 33 -8.78 -13.62 -14.28
N ARG A 34 -8.23 -12.56 -14.90
CA ARG A 34 -6.80 -12.24 -14.86
C ARG A 34 -6.45 -11.17 -13.83
N VAL A 35 -7.44 -10.54 -13.19
CA VAL A 35 -7.21 -9.58 -12.10
C VAL A 35 -6.65 -10.31 -10.89
N ILE A 36 -5.49 -9.86 -10.42
CA ILE A 36 -4.73 -10.51 -9.34
C ILE A 36 -4.54 -9.62 -8.11
N ALA A 37 -4.72 -8.31 -8.22
CA ALA A 37 -4.74 -7.39 -7.09
C ALA A 37 -5.45 -6.10 -7.44
N ILE A 38 -6.08 -5.47 -6.45
CA ILE A 38 -6.64 -4.12 -6.54
C ILE A 38 -6.18 -3.31 -5.33
N ILE A 39 -5.67 -2.11 -5.54
CA ILE A 39 -5.22 -1.20 -4.49
C ILE A 39 -5.90 0.14 -4.72
N GLY A 40 -6.63 0.66 -3.73
CA GLY A 40 -7.44 1.85 -3.96
C GLY A 40 -7.66 2.76 -2.77
N LYS A 41 -8.15 3.96 -3.09
CA LYS A 41 -8.52 5.04 -2.17
C LYS A 41 -10.02 5.17 -2.11
N THR A 42 -10.59 5.13 -0.91
CA THR A 42 -12.04 5.30 -0.69
C THR A 42 -12.32 6.52 0.18
N GLU A 43 -13.49 7.15 -0.03
CA GLU A 43 -13.83 8.49 0.47
C GLU A 43 -14.34 8.56 1.91
N GLY A 44 -14.27 7.47 2.67
CA GLY A 44 -14.57 7.49 4.10
C GLY A 44 -13.55 8.27 4.92
N ASN A 45 -13.63 8.18 6.24
CA ASN A 45 -12.76 8.96 7.13
C ASN A 45 -11.33 8.37 7.30
N GLY A 46 -11.06 7.17 6.77
CA GLY A 46 -9.78 6.48 6.90
C GLY A 46 -9.46 5.94 8.30
N GLY A 47 -10.41 5.96 9.23
CA GLY A 47 -10.28 5.47 10.60
C GLY A 47 -10.88 4.07 10.80
N VAL A 48 -11.20 3.76 12.05
CA VAL A 48 -11.73 2.45 12.46
C VAL A 48 -13.10 2.18 11.82
N ASN A 49 -14.03 3.13 11.94
CA ASN A 49 -15.43 3.02 11.49
C ASN A 49 -15.64 3.45 10.03
N ASP A 50 -14.62 3.32 9.19
CA ASP A 50 -14.72 3.60 7.78
C ASP A 50 -15.33 2.41 7.02
N TYR A 51 -16.62 2.53 6.67
CA TYR A 51 -17.37 1.52 5.93
C TYR A 51 -17.28 1.69 4.41
N THR A 52 -16.66 2.74 3.86
CA THR A 52 -16.53 2.86 2.39
C THR A 52 -15.63 1.76 1.85
N ARG A 53 -14.66 1.30 2.64
CA ARG A 53 -13.79 0.16 2.32
C ARG A 53 -14.59 -1.11 1.96
N ILE A 54 -15.56 -1.49 2.78
CA ILE A 54 -16.37 -2.70 2.54
C ILE A 54 -17.38 -2.50 1.40
N ILE A 55 -17.86 -1.28 1.19
CA ILE A 55 -18.77 -0.96 0.07
C ILE A 55 -18.02 -1.08 -1.26
N SER A 56 -16.82 -0.50 -1.36
CA SER A 56 -15.99 -0.59 -2.56
C SER A 56 -15.49 -2.03 -2.79
N ASP A 57 -15.11 -2.76 -1.74
CA ASP A 57 -14.72 -4.18 -1.86
C ASP A 57 -15.82 -5.01 -2.49
N ARG A 58 -17.05 -4.89 -1.95
CA ARG A 58 -18.22 -5.58 -2.48
C ARG A 58 -18.47 -5.20 -3.95
N ALA A 59 -18.47 -3.91 -4.28
CA ALA A 59 -18.73 -3.44 -5.63
C ALA A 59 -17.74 -3.99 -6.67
N PHE A 60 -16.44 -3.97 -6.35
CA PHE A 60 -15.40 -4.47 -7.25
C PHE A 60 -15.46 -6.00 -7.39
N ARG A 61 -15.69 -6.75 -6.29
CA ARG A 61 -15.84 -8.21 -6.36
C ARG A 61 -17.08 -8.62 -7.15
N GLU A 62 -18.20 -7.93 -6.97
CA GLU A 62 -19.43 -8.19 -7.73
C GLU A 62 -19.20 -7.99 -9.24
N VAL A 63 -18.47 -6.95 -9.65
CA VAL A 63 -18.10 -6.75 -11.07
C VAL A 63 -17.21 -7.88 -11.59
N LEU A 64 -16.17 -8.29 -10.85
CA LEU A 64 -15.29 -9.38 -11.30
C LEU A 64 -16.08 -10.68 -11.55
N VAL A 65 -16.97 -11.05 -10.62
CA VAL A 65 -17.82 -12.23 -10.76
C VAL A 65 -18.81 -12.07 -11.92
N ALA A 66 -19.50 -10.94 -12.01
CA ALA A 66 -20.47 -10.68 -13.07
C ALA A 66 -19.84 -10.67 -14.47
N LYS A 67 -18.56 -10.31 -14.57
CA LYS A 67 -17.77 -10.30 -15.81
C LYS A 67 -17.04 -11.61 -16.10
N GLY A 68 -17.30 -12.67 -15.32
CA GLY A 68 -16.90 -14.04 -15.66
C GLY A 68 -15.76 -14.64 -14.84
N ALA A 69 -15.21 -13.92 -13.85
CA ALA A 69 -14.22 -14.51 -12.95
C ALA A 69 -14.87 -15.52 -11.97
N PRO A 70 -14.24 -16.68 -11.69
CA PRO A 70 -14.75 -17.63 -10.71
C PRO A 70 -14.87 -17.01 -9.31
N ALA A 71 -16.02 -17.17 -8.65
CA ALA A 71 -16.28 -16.53 -7.34
C ALA A 71 -15.26 -16.94 -6.25
N GLU A 72 -14.84 -18.21 -6.24
CA GLU A 72 -13.80 -18.71 -5.34
C GLU A 72 -12.44 -18.03 -5.57
N GLN A 73 -12.08 -17.76 -6.82
CA GLN A 73 -10.88 -17.02 -7.17
C GLN A 73 -11.01 -15.56 -6.74
N VAL A 74 -12.13 -14.91 -7.05
CA VAL A 74 -12.39 -13.52 -6.68
C VAL A 74 -12.30 -13.32 -5.17
N ALA A 75 -12.78 -14.26 -4.36
CA ALA A 75 -12.66 -14.20 -2.91
C ALA A 75 -11.21 -14.18 -2.40
N GLN A 76 -10.26 -14.73 -3.17
CA GLN A 76 -8.84 -14.78 -2.83
C GLN A 76 -8.04 -13.59 -3.38
N VAL A 77 -8.62 -12.79 -4.29
CA VAL A 77 -7.94 -11.60 -4.83
C VAL A 77 -7.70 -10.60 -3.68
N PRO A 78 -6.45 -10.20 -3.41
CA PRO A 78 -6.16 -9.13 -2.47
C PRO A 78 -6.71 -7.81 -3.02
N ILE A 79 -7.66 -7.23 -2.28
CA ILE A 79 -8.23 -5.92 -2.58
C ILE A 79 -8.00 -5.04 -1.37
N VAL A 80 -7.14 -4.04 -1.52
CA VAL A 80 -6.68 -3.18 -0.43
C VAL A 80 -7.26 -1.79 -0.56
N TRP A 81 -8.20 -1.46 0.32
CA TRP A 81 -8.78 -0.12 0.41
C TRP A 81 -8.17 0.69 1.55
N SER A 82 -7.48 1.77 1.19
CA SER A 82 -7.03 2.81 2.11
C SER A 82 -8.04 3.96 2.13
N GLY A 83 -8.85 4.02 3.18
CA GLY A 83 -9.85 5.08 3.37
C GLY A 83 -9.22 6.46 3.61
N GLY A 84 -10.05 7.51 3.60
CA GLY A 84 -9.64 8.90 3.74
C GLY A 84 -9.07 9.45 2.45
N THR A 85 -9.78 10.37 1.82
CA THR A 85 -9.35 11.15 0.66
C THR A 85 -9.40 12.64 0.98
N ASP A 86 -8.80 13.00 2.12
CA ASP A 86 -8.73 14.37 2.61
C ASP A 86 -8.03 15.33 1.64
N GLY A 87 -8.46 16.59 1.65
CA GLY A 87 -7.91 17.61 0.77
C GLY A 87 -8.37 17.40 -0.68
N VAL A 88 -7.41 17.25 -1.60
CA VAL A 88 -7.66 17.12 -3.04
C VAL A 88 -7.57 15.69 -3.55
N ILE A 89 -7.27 14.70 -2.70
CA ILE A 89 -7.10 13.31 -3.15
C ILE A 89 -8.41 12.81 -3.79
N SER A 90 -8.32 12.23 -4.98
CA SER A 90 -9.47 11.66 -5.68
C SER A 90 -9.65 10.17 -5.35
N PRO A 91 -10.86 9.70 -5.01
CA PRO A 91 -11.16 8.27 -4.91
C PRO A 91 -10.87 7.54 -6.22
N HIS A 92 -10.10 6.45 -6.15
CA HIS A 92 -9.66 5.70 -7.32
C HIS A 92 -9.23 4.28 -6.95
N ALA A 93 -9.10 3.42 -7.96
CA ALA A 93 -8.50 2.09 -7.83
C ALA A 93 -7.37 1.92 -8.86
N THR A 94 -6.27 1.31 -8.44
CA THR A 94 -5.28 0.72 -9.33
C THR A 94 -5.49 -0.78 -9.39
N ILE A 95 -5.75 -1.28 -10.59
CA ILE A 95 -6.08 -2.67 -10.87
C ILE A 95 -4.88 -3.32 -11.55
N PHE A 96 -4.46 -4.47 -11.05
CA PHE A 96 -3.37 -5.28 -11.60
C PHE A 96 -3.94 -6.56 -12.16
N ALA A 97 -3.72 -6.80 -13.45
CA ALA A 97 -4.11 -8.02 -14.13
C ALA A 97 -2.91 -8.65 -14.83
N THR A 98 -2.88 -9.99 -14.88
CA THR A 98 -1.93 -10.66 -15.77
C THR A 98 -2.31 -10.38 -17.22
N THR A 99 -1.31 -10.32 -18.09
CA THR A 99 -1.47 -10.19 -19.54
C THR A 99 -0.43 -11.06 -20.26
N ASP A 100 -0.68 -11.33 -21.52
CA ASP A 100 0.27 -12.03 -22.38
C ASP A 100 1.12 -11.00 -23.11
N ALA A 101 2.43 -11.16 -23.04
CA ALA A 101 3.39 -10.33 -23.73
C ALA A 101 4.60 -11.17 -24.12
N GLU A 102 5.31 -10.73 -25.16
CA GLU A 102 6.59 -11.33 -25.51
C GLU A 102 7.60 -11.10 -24.37
N PRO A 103 8.27 -12.15 -23.87
CA PRO A 103 9.34 -12.02 -22.90
C PRO A 103 10.43 -11.05 -23.39
N THR A 104 10.98 -10.27 -22.45
CA THR A 104 12.11 -9.37 -22.71
C THR A 104 13.12 -9.47 -21.59
N GLU A 105 14.40 -9.28 -21.90
CA GLU A 105 15.47 -9.19 -20.90
C GLU A 105 15.44 -7.87 -20.13
N GLU A 106 14.64 -6.89 -20.57
CA GLU A 106 14.42 -5.68 -19.79
C GLU A 106 13.59 -5.97 -18.53
N SER A 107 13.95 -5.34 -17.43
CA SER A 107 13.20 -5.46 -16.18
C SER A 107 11.83 -4.80 -16.31
N ARG A 108 10.76 -5.55 -16.02
CA ARG A 108 9.36 -5.13 -16.15
C ARG A 108 8.52 -5.49 -14.93
N LEU A 109 7.43 -4.75 -14.75
CA LEU A 109 6.52 -4.90 -13.62
C LEU A 109 6.07 -6.35 -13.45
N THR A 110 6.23 -6.88 -12.23
CA THR A 110 5.69 -8.16 -11.79
C THR A 110 5.02 -8.00 -10.43
N VAL A 111 4.03 -8.85 -10.16
CA VAL A 111 3.25 -8.83 -8.94
C VAL A 111 3.11 -10.26 -8.40
N GLY A 112 3.36 -10.43 -7.10
CA GLY A 112 3.09 -11.66 -6.39
C GLY A 112 2.36 -11.39 -5.09
N PHE A 113 1.51 -12.33 -4.66
CA PHE A 113 0.73 -12.16 -3.45
C PHE A 113 0.66 -13.42 -2.59
N ALA A 114 0.51 -13.21 -1.29
CA ALA A 114 0.38 -14.28 -0.31
C ALA A 114 -0.51 -13.83 0.85
N MET A 115 -1.08 -14.83 1.53
CA MET A 115 -1.69 -14.65 2.84
C MET A 115 -0.69 -15.19 3.88
N SER A 116 -0.58 -14.53 5.02
CA SER A 116 0.15 -15.10 6.16
C SER A 116 -0.64 -16.24 6.80
N GLU A 117 0.00 -16.93 7.75
CA GLU A 117 -0.75 -17.63 8.80
C GLU A 117 -1.70 -16.66 9.54
N VAL A 118 -2.71 -17.21 10.22
CA VAL A 118 -3.63 -16.43 11.06
C VAL A 118 -2.86 -15.60 12.07
N LEU A 119 -3.18 -14.31 12.14
CA LEU A 119 -2.67 -13.37 13.12
C LEU A 119 -3.66 -13.31 14.29
N LEU A 120 -3.30 -13.94 15.40
CA LEU A 120 -4.11 -13.88 16.60
C LEU A 120 -4.05 -12.48 17.22
N PRO A 121 -5.04 -12.07 18.03
CA PRO A 121 -5.05 -10.74 18.63
C PRO A 121 -3.81 -10.48 19.52
N GLU A 122 -3.31 -11.51 20.21
CA GLU A 122 -2.08 -11.42 20.99
C GLU A 122 -0.78 -11.40 20.16
N ASP A 123 -0.85 -11.65 18.84
CA ASP A 123 0.29 -11.51 17.93
C ASP A 123 0.46 -10.05 17.47
N ILE A 124 -0.65 -9.29 17.43
CA ILE A 124 -0.66 -7.92 16.88
C ILE A 124 0.25 -7.02 17.71
N GLY A 125 1.27 -6.43 17.05
CA GLY A 125 2.26 -5.59 17.70
C GLY A 125 3.43 -6.32 18.33
N ARG A 126 3.63 -7.61 18.01
CA ARG A 126 4.70 -8.44 18.57
C ARG A 126 5.48 -9.19 17.49
N VAL A 127 6.67 -9.70 17.84
CA VAL A 127 7.58 -10.42 16.95
C VAL A 127 6.93 -11.65 16.29
N ALA A 128 5.90 -12.24 16.90
CA ALA A 128 5.09 -13.28 16.29
C ALA A 128 4.44 -12.83 14.96
N MET A 129 3.88 -11.62 14.94
CA MET A 129 3.33 -11.01 13.73
C MET A 129 4.42 -10.64 12.73
N VAL A 130 5.55 -10.08 13.18
CA VAL A 130 6.72 -9.79 12.33
C VAL A 130 7.15 -11.03 11.55
N THR A 131 7.27 -12.17 12.24
CA THR A 131 7.70 -13.45 11.63
C THR A 131 6.71 -13.94 10.58
N LYS A 132 5.41 -13.99 10.92
CA LYS A 132 4.35 -14.45 10.01
C LYS A 132 4.22 -13.58 8.77
N VAL A 133 4.38 -12.27 8.92
CA VAL A 133 4.40 -11.33 7.79
C VAL A 133 5.65 -11.56 6.95
N ALA A 134 6.83 -11.71 7.56
CA ALA A 134 8.07 -11.89 6.82
C ALA A 134 8.01 -13.14 5.92
N ASP A 135 7.44 -14.24 6.41
CA ASP A 135 7.26 -15.46 5.64
C ASP A 135 6.29 -15.27 4.47
N ALA A 136 5.17 -14.57 4.69
CA ALA A 136 4.23 -14.24 3.62
C ALA A 136 4.88 -13.36 2.53
N VAL A 137 5.71 -12.39 2.91
CA VAL A 137 6.46 -11.53 1.97
C VAL A 137 7.42 -12.37 1.12
N ARG A 138 8.18 -13.30 1.71
CA ARG A 138 9.07 -14.19 0.95
C ARG A 138 8.29 -15.07 -0.04
N VAL A 139 7.14 -15.59 0.35
CA VAL A 139 6.25 -16.36 -0.55
C VAL A 139 5.72 -15.47 -1.68
N ALA A 140 5.27 -14.26 -1.39
CA ALA A 140 4.78 -13.31 -2.38
C ALA A 140 5.88 -12.90 -3.37
N MET A 141 7.09 -12.64 -2.88
CA MET A 141 8.28 -12.34 -3.70
C MET A 141 8.62 -13.50 -4.65
N GLY A 142 8.64 -14.73 -4.13
CA GLY A 142 8.86 -15.92 -4.96
C GLY A 142 7.79 -16.13 -6.03
N LYS A 143 6.51 -15.85 -5.72
CA LYS A 143 5.41 -15.89 -6.70
C LYS A 143 5.51 -14.78 -7.76
N ALA A 144 6.07 -13.63 -7.40
CA ALA A 144 6.39 -12.55 -8.34
C ALA A 144 7.58 -12.92 -9.26
N GLY A 145 8.27 -14.03 -8.99
CA GLY A 145 9.48 -14.42 -9.71
C GLY A 145 10.68 -13.53 -9.42
N ILE A 146 10.65 -12.79 -8.31
CA ILE A 146 11.75 -11.92 -7.88
C ILE A 146 12.71 -12.73 -7.02
N THR A 147 13.99 -12.71 -7.36
CA THR A 147 15.05 -13.41 -6.61
C THR A 147 16.01 -12.47 -5.89
N ASP A 148 16.15 -11.24 -6.37
CA ASP A 148 16.92 -10.19 -5.70
C ASP A 148 15.95 -9.24 -4.98
N VAL A 149 16.18 -9.00 -3.69
CA VAL A 149 15.35 -8.10 -2.89
C VAL A 149 15.39 -6.66 -3.40
N ALA A 150 16.47 -6.27 -4.10
CA ALA A 150 16.61 -4.94 -4.70
C ALA A 150 15.60 -4.66 -5.82
N ASP A 151 15.02 -5.71 -6.42
CA ASP A 151 13.98 -5.59 -7.45
C ASP A 151 12.56 -5.45 -6.84
N VAL A 152 12.42 -5.48 -5.51
CA VAL A 152 11.17 -5.16 -4.81
C VAL A 152 11.11 -3.65 -4.58
N HIS A 153 10.02 -3.01 -5.04
CA HIS A 153 9.86 -1.56 -4.94
C HIS A 153 8.66 -1.13 -4.11
N TYR A 154 7.70 -2.02 -3.89
CA TYR A 154 6.51 -1.70 -3.13
C TYR A 154 5.87 -2.97 -2.57
N VAL A 155 5.65 -2.99 -1.26
CA VAL A 155 4.94 -4.09 -0.59
C VAL A 155 3.70 -3.52 0.10
N GLN A 156 2.56 -3.65 -0.57
CA GLN A 156 1.27 -3.28 -0.01
C GLN A 156 0.74 -4.42 0.86
N THR A 157 0.25 -4.08 2.05
CA THR A 157 -0.39 -5.06 2.91
C THR A 157 -1.75 -4.62 3.43
N LYS A 158 -2.56 -5.60 3.83
CA LYS A 158 -3.76 -5.40 4.64
C LYS A 158 -3.74 -6.37 5.81
N THR A 159 -3.81 -5.85 7.04
CA THR A 159 -3.74 -6.65 8.28
C THR A 159 -4.92 -6.38 9.23
N PRO A 160 -5.20 -7.31 10.17
CA PRO A 160 -6.18 -7.08 11.23
C PRO A 160 -5.79 -5.91 12.14
N LEU A 161 -6.79 -5.34 12.79
CA LEU A 161 -6.64 -4.45 13.96
C LEU A 161 -7.31 -5.08 15.19
N LEU A 162 -7.09 -4.51 16.39
CA LEU A 162 -7.72 -4.98 17.62
C LEU A 162 -9.10 -4.33 17.83
N THR A 163 -10.14 -5.15 17.80
CA THR A 163 -11.51 -4.76 18.15
C THR A 163 -11.83 -5.17 19.58
N VAL A 164 -12.90 -4.61 20.14
CA VAL A 164 -13.46 -5.08 21.42
C VAL A 164 -13.68 -6.60 21.43
N HIS A 165 -14.09 -7.18 20.29
CA HIS A 165 -14.31 -8.62 20.17
C HIS A 165 -13.01 -9.42 20.26
N THR A 166 -11.98 -9.02 19.50
CA THR A 166 -10.71 -9.74 19.43
C THR A 166 -9.88 -9.56 20.70
N ILE A 167 -9.96 -8.40 21.36
CA ILE A 167 -9.38 -8.18 22.68
C ILE A 167 -9.99 -9.14 23.70
N ARG A 168 -11.32 -9.23 23.75
CA ARG A 168 -12.02 -10.14 24.67
C ARG A 168 -11.71 -11.60 24.38
N ASP A 169 -11.59 -11.99 23.11
CA ASP A 169 -11.19 -13.34 22.73
C ASP A 169 -9.82 -13.71 23.32
N ALA A 170 -8.81 -12.85 23.15
CA ALA A 170 -7.49 -13.04 23.75
C ALA A 170 -7.57 -13.17 25.28
N THR A 171 -8.29 -12.27 25.95
CA THR A 171 -8.49 -12.35 27.41
C THR A 171 -9.14 -13.66 27.84
N SER A 172 -10.14 -14.15 27.09
CA SER A 172 -10.83 -15.41 27.39
C SER A 172 -9.91 -16.64 27.32
N ARG A 173 -8.84 -16.55 26.52
CA ARG A 173 -7.80 -17.57 26.37
C ARG A 173 -6.61 -17.34 27.32
N GLY A 174 -6.68 -16.38 28.23
CA GLY A 174 -5.62 -16.04 29.19
C GLY A 174 -4.43 -15.32 28.53
N LYS A 175 -4.67 -14.63 27.41
CA LYS A 175 -3.65 -13.89 26.64
C LYS A 175 -3.78 -12.39 26.88
N THR A 176 -2.68 -11.67 26.67
CA THR A 176 -2.61 -10.21 26.70
C THR A 176 -2.53 -9.67 25.29
N VAL A 177 -3.07 -8.47 25.08
CA VAL A 177 -2.88 -7.67 23.87
C VAL A 177 -1.92 -6.51 24.16
N TRP A 178 -1.33 -5.93 23.12
CA TRP A 178 -0.40 -4.81 23.27
C TRP A 178 -1.12 -3.51 23.70
N THR A 179 -2.30 -3.24 23.13
CA THR A 179 -3.19 -2.12 23.50
C THR A 179 -4.65 -2.57 23.53
N GLU A 180 -5.44 -1.92 24.38
CA GLU A 180 -6.90 -2.07 24.42
C GLU A 180 -7.64 -0.98 23.60
N HIS A 181 -6.89 -0.08 22.95
CA HIS A 181 -7.45 1.01 22.15
C HIS A 181 -7.45 0.65 20.65
N THR A 182 -8.64 0.49 20.08
CA THR A 182 -8.79 0.07 18.67
C THR A 182 -8.11 1.01 17.68
N HIS A 183 -8.15 2.32 17.91
CA HIS A 183 -7.50 3.29 17.02
C HIS A 183 -5.97 3.16 17.03
N GLU A 184 -5.36 3.08 18.22
CA GLU A 184 -3.91 2.84 18.38
C GLU A 184 -3.48 1.51 17.77
N SER A 185 -4.32 0.47 17.86
CA SER A 185 -4.02 -0.83 17.27
C SER A 185 -3.89 -0.82 15.75
N MET A 186 -4.46 0.18 15.06
CA MET A 186 -4.27 0.34 13.62
C MET A 186 -2.81 0.69 13.30
N ASP A 187 -2.25 1.62 14.08
CA ASP A 187 -0.88 2.09 13.93
C ASP A 187 0.13 1.02 14.31
N LEU A 188 -0.15 0.34 15.42
CA LEU A 188 0.60 -0.82 15.87
C LEU A 188 0.64 -1.94 14.82
N SER A 189 -0.51 -2.31 14.28
CA SER A 189 -0.61 -3.37 13.27
C SER A 189 0.18 -3.01 12.01
N ASN A 190 0.05 -1.77 11.53
CA ASN A 190 0.81 -1.29 10.38
C ASN A 190 2.32 -1.30 10.64
N GLY A 191 2.75 -0.78 11.79
CA GLY A 191 4.16 -0.73 12.18
C GLY A 191 4.79 -2.10 12.33
N CYS A 192 4.10 -3.01 13.01
CA CYS A 192 4.56 -4.39 13.17
C CYS A 192 4.64 -5.15 11.83
N THR A 193 3.69 -4.91 10.92
CA THR A 193 3.73 -5.45 9.56
C THR A 193 4.94 -4.95 8.78
N ALA A 194 5.24 -3.66 8.90
CA ALA A 194 6.36 -3.05 8.20
C ALA A 194 7.72 -3.59 8.65
N LEU A 195 7.88 -3.88 9.94
CA LEU A 195 9.05 -4.60 10.46
C LEU A 195 9.15 -6.01 9.85
N GLY A 196 8.04 -6.72 9.68
CA GLY A 196 8.02 -8.02 9.01
C GLY A 196 8.49 -7.95 7.55
N ILE A 197 8.10 -6.88 6.83
CA ILE A 197 8.57 -6.61 5.47
C ILE A 197 10.08 -6.32 5.48
N ALA A 198 10.54 -5.46 6.38
CA ALA A 198 11.96 -5.11 6.51
C ALA A 198 12.83 -6.34 6.78
N VAL A 199 12.39 -7.24 7.67
CA VAL A 199 13.06 -8.53 7.96
C VAL A 199 13.04 -9.47 6.75
N ALA A 200 11.95 -9.52 5.98
CA ALA A 200 11.86 -10.37 4.80
C ALA A 200 12.84 -9.96 3.70
N LEU A 201 13.03 -8.66 3.54
CA LEU A 201 13.88 -8.05 2.52
C LEU A 201 15.32 -7.82 2.99
N GLY A 202 15.64 -8.16 4.24
CA GLY A 202 16.98 -8.02 4.80
C GLY A 202 17.41 -6.58 5.07
N GLU A 203 16.45 -5.65 5.18
CA GLU A 203 16.70 -4.24 5.51
C GLU A 203 17.08 -4.08 6.99
N ILE A 204 16.58 -4.98 7.86
CA ILE A 204 16.89 -5.03 9.30
C ILE A 204 17.08 -6.48 9.76
N GLU A 205 17.75 -6.67 10.90
CA GLU A 205 17.70 -7.93 11.65
C GLU A 205 16.36 -8.07 12.39
N MET A 206 16.05 -9.27 12.90
CA MET A 206 14.82 -9.50 13.65
C MET A 206 14.77 -8.62 14.91
N PRO A 207 13.77 -7.74 15.06
CA PRO A 207 13.65 -6.87 16.23
C PRO A 207 13.16 -7.63 17.47
N ALA A 208 13.26 -7.01 18.63
CA ALA A 208 12.58 -7.43 19.85
C ALA A 208 11.17 -6.81 19.94
N ASP A 209 10.32 -7.34 20.84
CA ASP A 209 8.98 -6.80 21.09
C ASP A 209 9.01 -5.32 21.56
N GLU A 210 10.07 -4.93 22.28
CA GLU A 210 10.23 -3.57 22.80
C GLU A 210 10.57 -2.53 21.71
N ASP A 211 11.12 -2.97 20.58
CA ASP A 211 11.47 -2.07 19.46
C ASP A 211 10.22 -1.62 18.68
N VAL A 212 9.16 -2.44 18.69
CA VAL A 212 7.92 -2.18 17.94
C VAL A 212 7.27 -0.89 18.45
N MET A 213 7.03 0.04 17.52
CA MET A 213 6.58 1.42 17.73
C MET A 213 7.58 2.39 18.37
N HIS A 214 8.71 1.92 18.91
CA HIS A 214 9.64 2.73 19.69
C HIS A 214 10.93 3.05 18.93
N ASP A 215 11.63 2.05 18.38
CA ASP A 215 12.86 2.29 17.62
C ASP A 215 12.52 2.65 16.17
N ARG A 216 12.43 3.96 15.93
CA ARG A 216 12.13 4.54 14.61
C ARG A 216 13.31 4.51 13.64
N SER A 217 14.49 4.05 14.07
CA SER A 217 15.62 3.81 13.17
C SER A 217 15.43 2.53 12.36
N LEU A 218 14.57 1.61 12.83
CA LEU A 218 14.19 0.39 12.13
C LEU A 218 13.01 0.67 11.21
N PHE A 219 13.20 0.56 9.90
CA PHE A 219 12.12 0.73 8.93
C PHE A 219 12.39 -0.02 7.63
N SER A 220 11.33 -0.25 6.85
CA SER A 220 11.41 -0.65 5.45
C SER A 220 11.27 0.57 4.54
N ALA A 221 12.07 0.62 3.47
CA ALA A 221 12.00 1.65 2.42
C ALA A 221 10.90 1.38 1.38
N VAL A 222 10.23 0.23 1.43
CA VAL A 222 9.22 -0.19 0.42
C VAL A 222 7.89 -0.64 1.03
N ALA A 223 7.80 -0.74 2.35
CA ALA A 223 6.56 -1.14 3.03
C ALA A 223 5.47 -0.07 2.95
N SER A 224 4.26 -0.50 2.60
CA SER A 224 3.05 0.32 2.72
C SER A 224 1.94 -0.51 3.35
N CYS A 225 1.78 -0.34 4.65
CA CYS A 225 0.89 -1.15 5.45
C CYS A 225 -0.43 -0.41 5.72
N SER A 226 -1.52 -1.16 5.64
CA SER A 226 -2.86 -0.70 6.01
C SER A 226 -3.52 -1.78 6.88
N SER A 227 -4.39 -1.36 7.78
CA SER A 227 -5.14 -2.27 8.63
C SER A 227 -6.65 -2.07 8.47
N GLY A 228 -7.41 -3.09 8.84
CA GLY A 228 -8.87 -3.13 8.72
C GLY A 228 -9.49 -4.22 9.61
N VAL A 229 -10.81 -4.19 9.72
CA VAL A 229 -11.59 -5.11 10.56
C VAL A 229 -11.96 -6.40 9.84
N GLU A 230 -11.76 -6.46 8.52
CA GLU A 230 -12.30 -7.46 7.61
C GLU A 230 -11.51 -8.79 7.55
N LEU A 231 -10.35 -8.89 8.21
CA LEU A 231 -9.41 -10.01 8.03
C LEU A 231 -8.82 -10.49 9.37
N ASP A 232 -8.33 -11.73 9.40
CA ASP A 232 -7.56 -12.34 10.49
C ASP A 232 -6.17 -12.84 10.02
N VAL A 233 -5.77 -12.46 8.81
CA VAL A 233 -4.46 -12.75 8.18
C VAL A 233 -3.87 -11.46 7.61
N ALA A 234 -2.56 -11.44 7.34
CA ALA A 234 -1.95 -10.42 6.50
C ALA A 234 -2.14 -10.80 5.03
N GLN A 235 -2.81 -9.95 4.25
CA GLN A 235 -2.74 -9.99 2.79
C GLN A 235 -1.52 -9.20 2.35
N VAL A 236 -0.65 -9.83 1.58
CA VAL A 236 0.60 -9.22 1.10
C VAL A 236 0.60 -9.19 -0.42
N VAL A 237 0.87 -8.02 -1.00
CA VAL A 237 1.09 -7.80 -2.43
C VAL A 237 2.48 -7.22 -2.61
N VAL A 238 3.40 -8.03 -3.15
CA VAL A 238 4.74 -7.61 -3.54
C VAL A 238 4.70 -7.15 -4.98
N VAL A 239 5.16 -5.92 -5.21
CA VAL A 239 5.28 -5.28 -6.51
C VAL A 239 6.74 -4.92 -6.74
N GLY A 240 7.27 -5.40 -7.86
CA GLY A 240 8.66 -5.21 -8.22
C GLY A 240 8.86 -5.37 -9.71
N ASN A 241 10.10 -5.63 -10.11
CA ASN A 241 10.42 -5.89 -11.50
C ASN A 241 11.09 -7.26 -11.68
N ALA A 242 10.92 -7.86 -12.85
CA ALA A 242 11.62 -9.09 -13.23
C ALA A 242 11.96 -9.07 -14.73
N THR A 243 13.04 -9.76 -15.10
CA THR A 243 13.40 -10.02 -16.50
C THR A 243 12.70 -11.28 -17.02
N GLY A 244 12.64 -11.44 -18.33
CA GLY A 244 12.00 -12.59 -18.98
C GLY A 244 10.47 -12.59 -18.91
N VAL A 245 9.85 -11.48 -18.50
CA VAL A 245 8.39 -11.39 -18.30
C VAL A 245 7.68 -10.72 -19.49
N GLY A 246 8.20 -9.60 -19.98
CA GLY A 246 7.50 -8.77 -20.98
C GLY A 246 6.62 -7.69 -20.34
N GLY A 247 5.81 -7.03 -21.16
CA GLY A 247 4.92 -5.94 -20.74
C GLY A 247 5.54 -4.55 -20.88
N ARG A 248 4.71 -3.53 -20.63
CA ARG A 248 5.05 -2.12 -20.88
C ARG A 248 5.31 -1.30 -19.61
N TYR A 249 4.96 -1.83 -18.43
CA TYR A 249 5.08 -1.09 -17.18
C TYR A 249 6.34 -1.43 -16.41
N ARG A 250 6.80 -0.47 -15.59
CA ARG A 250 7.90 -0.65 -14.65
C ARG A 250 7.59 0.09 -13.35
N VAL A 251 8.05 -0.44 -12.23
CA VAL A 251 7.96 0.21 -10.92
C VAL A 251 9.33 0.69 -10.46
N GLY A 252 9.37 1.81 -9.76
CA GLY A 252 10.53 2.29 -9.02
C GLY A 252 10.09 2.83 -7.67
N HIS A 253 11.04 3.09 -6.79
CA HIS A 253 10.76 3.69 -5.49
C HIS A 253 11.87 4.64 -5.05
N SER A 254 11.52 5.46 -4.06
CA SER A 254 12.39 6.24 -3.22
C SER A 254 11.71 6.39 -1.84
N VAL A 255 12.23 7.25 -0.99
CA VAL A 255 11.69 7.54 0.33
C VAL A 255 11.56 9.04 0.52
N MET A 256 10.36 9.51 0.86
CA MET A 256 10.14 10.88 1.32
C MET A 256 10.74 11.03 2.72
N LYS A 257 11.63 12.01 2.89
CA LYS A 257 12.28 12.28 4.19
C LYS A 257 11.41 13.08 5.15
N ASP A 258 10.50 13.87 4.61
CA ASP A 258 9.47 14.59 5.34
C ASP A 258 8.22 14.78 4.48
N ALA A 259 7.15 15.30 5.09
CA ALA A 259 5.87 15.54 4.42
C ALA A 259 5.92 16.54 3.24
N LEU A 260 7.03 17.24 3.02
CA LEU A 260 7.21 18.24 1.94
C LEU A 260 8.23 17.78 0.90
N ASP A 261 8.73 16.55 0.99
CA ASP A 261 9.79 16.02 0.13
C ASP A 261 9.26 15.61 -1.26
N ALA A 262 8.92 16.62 -2.07
CA ALA A 262 8.52 16.42 -3.46
C ALA A 262 9.64 15.78 -4.32
N ASP A 263 10.90 16.02 -3.97
CA ASP A 263 12.04 15.44 -4.68
C ASP A 263 12.08 13.91 -4.51
N GLY A 264 11.75 13.40 -3.31
CA GLY A 264 11.56 11.96 -3.10
C GLY A 264 10.53 11.32 -4.03
N ILE A 265 9.45 12.04 -4.36
CA ILE A 265 8.43 11.56 -5.32
C ILE A 265 9.00 11.54 -6.74
N TRP A 266 9.72 12.59 -7.15
CA TRP A 266 10.39 12.62 -8.46
C TRP A 266 11.46 11.53 -8.59
N ASP A 267 12.22 11.27 -7.53
CA ASP A 267 13.24 10.21 -7.49
C ASP A 267 12.61 8.83 -7.68
N ALA A 268 11.44 8.57 -7.11
CA ALA A 268 10.69 7.33 -7.35
C ALA A 268 10.29 7.19 -8.83
N ILE A 269 9.85 8.28 -9.47
CA ILE A 269 9.45 8.29 -10.88
C ILE A 269 10.66 8.06 -11.80
N ARG A 270 11.83 8.65 -11.48
CA ARG A 270 13.09 8.38 -12.18
C ARG A 270 13.54 6.94 -12.01
N SER A 271 13.48 6.43 -10.78
CA SER A 271 13.79 5.05 -10.41
C SER A 271 12.94 4.06 -11.21
N ALA A 272 11.69 4.43 -11.53
CA ALA A 272 10.78 3.64 -12.35
C ALA A 272 11.15 3.63 -13.85
N GLY A 273 12.09 4.49 -14.27
CA GLY A 273 12.67 4.49 -15.62
C GLY A 273 12.25 5.66 -16.51
N LEU A 274 11.57 6.69 -16.00
CA LEU A 274 11.33 7.91 -16.78
C LEU A 274 12.56 8.81 -16.76
N GLU A 275 13.06 9.16 -17.95
CA GLU A 275 14.05 10.20 -18.14
C GLU A 275 13.39 11.57 -17.98
N LEU A 276 13.79 12.32 -16.95
CA LEU A 276 13.20 13.63 -16.63
C LEU A 276 14.30 14.71 -16.59
N PRO A 277 13.98 15.99 -16.89
CA PRO A 277 14.91 17.12 -16.72
C PRO A 277 15.39 17.24 -15.27
N GLU A 278 16.52 17.91 -15.00
CA GLU A 278 17.06 18.08 -13.63
C GLU A 278 16.00 18.59 -12.62
N ARG A 279 15.11 19.48 -13.06
CA ARG A 279 13.97 19.98 -12.28
C ARG A 279 12.67 19.66 -13.02
N PRO A 280 12.07 18.48 -12.78
CA PRO A 280 10.87 18.08 -13.49
C PRO A 280 9.66 18.95 -13.13
N HIS A 281 8.73 19.02 -14.06
CA HIS A 281 7.39 19.58 -13.89
C HIS A 281 6.36 18.50 -14.26
N PRO A 282 5.13 18.50 -13.69
CA PRO A 282 4.11 17.50 -14.01
C PRO A 282 3.83 17.30 -15.50
N THR A 283 4.04 18.34 -16.31
CA THR A 283 3.89 18.27 -17.77
C THR A 283 4.91 17.34 -18.43
N ASP A 284 6.07 17.12 -17.82
CA ASP A 284 7.13 16.25 -18.33
C ASP A 284 6.78 14.76 -18.19
N LEU A 285 5.70 14.43 -17.47
CA LEU A 285 5.21 13.06 -17.33
C LEU A 285 4.54 12.55 -18.60
N GLU A 286 3.99 13.44 -19.43
CA GLU A 286 3.38 13.12 -20.73
C GLU A 286 2.39 11.93 -20.72
N GLY A 287 1.64 11.78 -19.63
CA GLY A 287 0.67 10.68 -19.44
C GLY A 287 1.29 9.31 -19.16
N ARG A 288 2.61 9.22 -18.94
CA ARG A 288 3.34 7.97 -18.69
C ARG A 288 3.38 7.56 -17.23
N LEU A 289 2.99 8.43 -16.29
CA LEU A 289 2.84 8.05 -14.89
C LEU A 289 1.46 7.40 -14.67
N VAL A 290 1.44 6.11 -14.29
CA VAL A 290 0.19 5.41 -13.98
C VAL A 290 -0.32 5.87 -12.61
N ASN A 291 0.50 5.71 -11.58
CA ASN A 291 0.18 6.13 -10.21
C ASN A 291 1.43 6.25 -9.35
N VAL A 292 1.29 6.95 -8.21
CA VAL A 292 2.23 6.90 -7.09
C VAL A 292 1.54 6.32 -5.86
N PHE A 293 2.30 5.56 -5.07
CA PHE A 293 1.87 4.91 -3.85
C PHE A 293 2.82 5.29 -2.73
N LEU A 294 2.32 5.99 -1.72
CA LEU A 294 3.18 6.50 -0.67
C LEU A 294 2.56 6.49 0.71
N LYS A 295 3.47 6.51 1.69
CA LYS A 295 3.16 6.66 3.11
C LYS A 295 3.47 8.07 3.60
N CYS A 296 2.75 8.50 4.61
CA CYS A 296 3.10 9.69 5.37
C CYS A 296 2.68 9.59 6.84
N GLU A 297 3.36 10.33 7.69
CA GLU A 297 3.00 10.51 9.10
C GLU A 297 3.48 11.87 9.60
N VAL A 298 3.03 12.24 10.80
CA VAL A 298 3.58 13.38 11.51
C VAL A 298 4.79 12.92 12.31
N SER A 299 5.90 13.66 12.21
CA SER A 299 7.10 13.37 13.01
C SER A 299 6.83 13.53 14.51
N HIS A 300 7.50 12.72 15.32
CA HIS A 300 7.28 12.71 16.77
C HIS A 300 7.82 13.98 17.46
N ASP A 301 8.73 14.70 16.80
CA ASP A 301 9.25 15.98 17.28
C ASP A 301 8.29 17.18 17.05
N GLY A 302 7.16 16.94 16.39
CA GLY A 302 6.14 17.94 16.09
C GLY A 302 6.60 19.02 15.11
N GLN A 303 7.63 18.76 14.30
CA GLN A 303 8.25 19.73 13.41
C GLN A 303 8.44 19.23 11.98
N VAL A 304 8.31 20.14 11.02
CA VAL A 304 8.74 19.90 9.63
C VAL A 304 9.75 20.98 9.28
N ARG A 305 10.97 20.58 8.92
CA ARG A 305 12.08 21.50 8.58
C ARG A 305 12.33 22.60 9.61
N GLY A 306 12.32 22.23 10.90
CA GLY A 306 12.54 23.15 12.03
C GLY A 306 11.37 24.09 12.33
N ARG A 307 10.18 23.83 11.78
CA ARG A 307 8.95 24.58 12.06
C ARG A 307 7.98 23.72 12.82
N ARG A 308 7.63 24.16 14.04
CA ARG A 308 6.58 23.56 14.86
C ARG A 308 5.24 23.59 14.12
N ASN A 309 4.53 22.48 14.14
CA ASN A 309 3.10 22.39 13.80
C ASN A 309 2.30 21.93 15.04
N ALA A 310 0.98 21.81 14.93
CA ALA A 310 0.09 21.43 16.03
C ALA A 310 -0.67 20.12 15.77
N MET A 311 -0.28 19.34 14.75
CA MET A 311 -1.07 18.17 14.32
C MET A 311 -1.22 17.13 15.44
N LEU A 312 -0.16 16.88 16.23
CA LEU A 312 -0.19 15.92 17.35
C LEU A 312 -1.04 16.39 18.54
N ASP A 313 -1.21 17.70 18.71
CA ASP A 313 -1.99 18.30 19.80
C ASP A 313 -3.45 18.56 19.41
N ASP A 314 -3.80 18.33 18.14
CA ASP A 314 -5.12 18.64 17.60
C ASP A 314 -6.14 17.56 18.00
N SER A 315 -7.03 17.94 18.90
CA SER A 315 -8.09 17.06 19.42
C SER A 315 -9.34 17.03 18.54
N ASP A 316 -9.45 17.92 17.55
CA ASP A 316 -10.63 18.05 16.70
C ASP A 316 -10.48 17.21 15.43
N VAL A 317 -9.33 17.34 14.77
CA VAL A 317 -9.01 16.62 13.54
C VAL A 317 -7.73 15.83 13.75
N HIS A 318 -7.87 14.50 13.89
CA HIS A 318 -6.74 13.60 14.07
C HIS A 318 -5.65 13.85 13.01
N TRP A 319 -4.38 13.85 13.44
CA TRP A 319 -3.22 14.12 12.59
C TRP A 319 -3.18 13.25 11.31
N HIS A 320 -3.70 12.03 11.36
CA HIS A 320 -3.95 11.18 10.18
C HIS A 320 -4.62 11.93 9.03
N ARG A 321 -5.68 12.69 9.30
CA ARG A 321 -6.42 13.38 8.25
C ARG A 321 -5.67 14.61 7.76
N GLN A 322 -5.05 15.34 8.68
CA GLN A 322 -4.27 16.55 8.36
C GLN A 322 -3.06 16.22 7.47
N ILE A 323 -2.24 15.26 7.87
CA ILE A 323 -1.02 14.90 7.13
C ILE A 323 -1.34 14.23 5.79
N LYS A 324 -2.45 13.46 5.72
CA LYS A 324 -2.93 12.90 4.46
C LYS A 324 -3.31 14.00 3.48
N ALA A 325 -4.05 15.01 3.92
CA ALA A 325 -4.41 16.16 3.07
C ALA A 325 -3.17 16.92 2.59
N ALA A 326 -2.22 17.18 3.50
CA ALA A 326 -1.00 17.92 3.18
C ALA A 326 -0.15 17.18 2.13
N VAL A 327 0.18 15.90 2.38
CA VAL A 327 0.98 15.10 1.45
C VAL A 327 0.21 14.76 0.18
N GLY A 328 -1.12 14.61 0.25
CA GLY A 328 -1.99 14.52 -0.92
C GLY A 328 -1.83 15.71 -1.86
N GLY A 329 -1.76 16.93 -1.31
CA GLY A 329 -1.47 18.14 -2.09
C GLY A 329 -0.07 18.13 -2.70
N VAL A 330 0.96 17.73 -1.94
CA VAL A 330 2.36 17.64 -2.44
C VAL A 330 2.46 16.64 -3.59
N ALA A 331 1.88 15.46 -3.43
CA ALA A 331 1.89 14.42 -4.46
C ALA A 331 1.07 14.81 -5.69
N ALA A 332 -0.13 15.38 -5.52
CA ALA A 332 -0.94 15.85 -6.65
C ALA A 332 -0.24 16.98 -7.41
N ALA A 333 0.52 17.85 -6.73
CA ALA A 333 1.30 18.90 -7.36
C ALA A 333 2.50 18.37 -8.18
N VAL A 334 3.07 17.22 -7.81
CA VAL A 334 4.13 16.53 -8.56
C VAL A 334 3.57 15.74 -9.74
N THR A 335 2.47 15.02 -9.52
CA THR A 335 1.88 14.15 -10.54
C THR A 335 0.99 14.89 -11.54
N GLY A 336 0.50 16.09 -11.18
CA GLY A 336 -0.49 16.82 -11.96
C GLY A 336 -1.88 16.19 -11.92
N ASP A 337 -2.09 15.16 -11.10
CA ASP A 337 -3.31 14.37 -11.01
C ASP A 337 -3.68 14.11 -9.53
N PRO A 338 -4.87 14.49 -9.05
CA PRO A 338 -5.28 14.23 -7.66
C PRO A 338 -5.52 12.75 -7.34
N ALA A 339 -5.64 11.85 -8.32
CA ALA A 339 -5.76 10.41 -8.10
C ALA A 339 -4.40 9.80 -7.77
N VAL A 340 -3.95 10.04 -6.53
CA VAL A 340 -2.68 9.53 -5.95
C VAL A 340 -2.95 8.67 -4.71
N PHE A 341 -2.26 7.55 -4.57
CA PHE A 341 -2.42 6.69 -3.41
C PHE A 341 -1.57 7.20 -2.24
N VAL A 342 -2.20 7.97 -1.34
CA VAL A 342 -1.59 8.44 -0.09
C VAL A 342 -2.21 7.72 1.10
N SER A 343 -1.39 7.02 1.87
CA SER A 343 -1.81 6.29 3.06
C SER A 343 -1.04 6.78 4.28
N VAL A 344 -1.71 6.87 5.42
CA VAL A 344 -1.11 7.34 6.68
C VAL A 344 -0.74 6.20 7.60
N SER A 345 -0.22 6.49 8.80
CA SER A 345 0.20 5.51 9.81
C SER A 345 1.48 4.79 9.36
N ALA A 346 2.57 5.56 9.29
CA ALA A 346 3.83 5.17 8.64
C ALA A 346 4.89 4.63 9.63
N ALA A 347 4.45 4.06 10.76
CA ALA A 347 5.34 3.39 11.68
C ALA A 347 6.23 2.37 10.97
N HIS A 348 7.56 2.49 11.14
CA HIS A 348 8.57 1.64 10.50
C HIS A 348 8.46 1.54 8.97
N GLN A 349 7.81 2.52 8.32
CA GLN A 349 7.65 2.62 6.88
C GLN A 349 8.33 3.92 6.47
N GLY A 350 9.64 3.86 6.22
CA GLY A 350 10.48 5.05 6.04
C GLY A 350 10.91 5.72 7.37
N PRO A 351 11.64 6.84 7.28
CA PRO A 351 12.09 7.58 8.45
C PRO A 351 10.91 8.27 9.16
N ASP A 352 11.11 8.61 10.44
CA ASP A 352 10.13 9.38 11.22
C ASP A 352 9.70 10.67 10.50
N GLY A 353 8.38 10.86 10.33
CA GLY A 353 7.80 12.00 9.61
C GLY A 353 7.83 11.89 8.08
N GLY A 354 8.38 10.80 7.54
CA GLY A 354 8.48 10.51 6.11
C GLY A 354 7.63 9.33 5.66
N GLY A 355 8.09 8.66 4.60
CA GLY A 355 7.49 7.41 4.12
C GLY A 355 7.99 6.95 2.75
N PRO A 356 7.91 5.65 2.44
CA PRO A 356 8.15 5.13 1.10
C PRO A 356 7.28 5.81 0.07
N VAL A 357 7.81 5.97 -1.13
CA VAL A 357 7.06 6.37 -2.31
C VAL A 357 7.48 5.50 -3.49
N ALA A 358 6.51 4.78 -4.06
CA ALA A 358 6.69 4.01 -5.27
C ALA A 358 5.94 4.66 -6.43
N ALA A 359 6.49 4.55 -7.63
CA ALA A 359 5.88 5.04 -8.86
C ALA A 359 5.81 3.92 -9.89
N ILE A 360 4.66 3.77 -10.55
CA ILE A 360 4.49 2.87 -11.69
C ILE A 360 4.37 3.72 -12.95
N VAL A 361 5.18 3.41 -13.95
CA VAL A 361 5.25 4.17 -15.20
C VAL A 361 5.04 3.27 -16.41
N ASP A 362 4.54 3.85 -17.48
CA ASP A 362 4.37 3.25 -18.80
C ASP A 362 5.58 3.58 -19.69
N LEU A 363 6.22 2.53 -20.19
CA LEU A 363 7.42 2.60 -21.03
C LEU A 363 7.17 2.17 -22.48
N GLY A 364 5.94 1.77 -22.86
CA GLY A 364 5.65 1.23 -24.19
C GLY A 364 4.61 1.98 -25.00
#